data_AF-A0A1G5CK42-F1
#
_entry.id   AF-A0A1G5CK42-F1
#
_cell.length_a   1.000
_cell.length_b   1.000
_cell.length_c   1.000
_cell.angle_alpha   90.00
_cell.angle_beta   90.00
_cell.angle_gamma   90.00
#
_symmetry.space_group_name_H-M   'P 1'
#
loop_
_entity.id
_entity.type
_entity.pdbx_description
1 polymer ?
#
loop_
_entity_poly.entity_id
_entity_poly.type
_entity_poly.pdbx_seq_one_letter_code
_entity_poly.pdbx_strand_id
1 'polypeptide(L)'
;MKKNLVAVILTATLAFGLCACNGSQPAESVDSCTVAESSVEEASVSETKPAEDAEQAALEDGVYDASFTTDGSMFHINEAYGDQGLLTVANGEMTIHITLPSKNIVNLFPGTAEDAQKEGAVLLEPTTDTVKYADGTTEEVYGFDVPVPAIDQEFDLALIGTKEKWYDHKVKVSNVKPHEGDDNQAMADHVAELIDAIYVQEWTEDTEKQCKEAKEAWDALTDEQKELVEGESADPDYFGRDTGDASKDDPLNADDIGEKEILVVSFGTSFNDSRANDIGGIEKAIAKAYPDWSVRRAFTAQIIINHVLARDGEKIDNVDQALQRAVDNGVKTLVIQPTHLMHGAEYDELCETLKNYEDKIETVVIAQPLLGEVGKDATVINEDKETVAKAITDAAVKDAGFASLKDAADAGTAFVFMGHGTSHTAKITYSQMQTQMDKLGYENVFIGTVEGEPEETELSKVIDKVKEAGYKKVVLRPLMVVAGDHANNDMAGDEEDSWKSGFEADGSFESVDCQISGLGRIDEVQKLYVEHTGSVLK
;
A
#
# COMPACT_ATOMS: atom_id res chain seq x y z
N MET A 1 18.14 -17.92 -1.26
CA MET A 1 17.12 -18.97 -1.51
C MET A 1 16.21 -18.42 -2.59
N LYS A 2 15.90 -19.19 -3.63
CA LYS A 2 15.15 -18.72 -4.82
C LYS A 2 13.75 -18.28 -4.38
N LYS A 3 13.45 -16.97 -4.39
CA LYS A 3 12.08 -16.47 -4.34
C LYS A 3 11.47 -16.75 -5.73
N ASN A 4 10.37 -17.49 -5.75
CA ASN A 4 9.65 -17.82 -6.98
C ASN A 4 8.86 -16.57 -7.39
N LEU A 5 9.03 -16.13 -8.63
CA LEU A 5 8.14 -15.18 -9.29
C LEU A 5 6.71 -15.75 -9.24
N VAL A 6 5.84 -15.18 -8.42
CA VAL A 6 4.42 -15.54 -8.38
C VAL A 6 3.73 -14.73 -9.47
N ALA A 7 3.50 -15.37 -10.62
CA ALA A 7 2.55 -14.87 -11.59
C ALA A 7 1.15 -14.94 -10.94
N VAL A 8 0.51 -13.79 -10.78
CA VAL A 8 -0.86 -13.66 -10.28
C VAL A 8 -1.79 -14.35 -11.29
N ILE A 9 -2.24 -15.57 -10.96
CA ILE A 9 -3.23 -16.30 -11.74
C ILE A 9 -4.61 -15.96 -11.17
N LEU A 10 -5.41 -15.19 -11.91
CA LEU A 10 -6.81 -14.92 -11.61
C LEU A 10 -7.62 -16.23 -11.65
N THR A 11 -8.06 -16.73 -10.50
CA THR A 11 -9.05 -17.83 -10.42
C THR A 11 -10.41 -17.27 -10.03
N ALA A 12 -11.31 -17.14 -11.00
CA ALA A 12 -12.69 -16.73 -10.80
C ALA A 12 -13.51 -17.81 -10.07
N THR A 13 -14.15 -17.45 -8.96
CA THR A 13 -15.07 -18.36 -8.23
C THR A 13 -16.41 -17.67 -7.96
N LEU A 14 -17.47 -18.10 -8.66
CA LEU A 14 -18.83 -17.57 -8.54
C LEU A 14 -19.57 -18.03 -7.26
N ALA A 15 -20.05 -17.05 -6.49
CA ALA A 15 -21.37 -16.84 -5.88
C ALA A 15 -22.06 -17.94 -5.02
N PHE A 16 -22.59 -17.53 -3.84
CA PHE A 16 -24.05 -17.30 -3.62
C PHE A 16 -24.30 -16.73 -2.20
N GLY A 17 -24.91 -15.54 -2.13
CA GLY A 17 -25.37 -14.90 -0.88
C GLY A 17 -26.80 -15.27 -0.48
N LEU A 18 -27.12 -15.07 0.82
CA LEU A 18 -28.46 -15.14 1.40
C LEU A 18 -28.60 -14.11 2.53
N CYS A 19 -29.57 -13.21 2.37
CA CYS A 19 -29.92 -12.09 3.26
C CYS A 19 -30.50 -12.53 4.63
N ALA A 20 -30.36 -11.68 5.66
CA ALA A 20 -31.43 -11.33 6.62
C ALA A 20 -31.10 -10.07 7.46
N CYS A 21 -32.13 -9.26 7.74
CA CYS A 21 -32.10 -7.90 8.30
C CYS A 21 -32.33 -7.80 9.84
N ASN A 22 -32.31 -6.52 10.33
CA ASN A 22 -32.75 -5.91 11.62
C ASN A 22 -31.67 -5.80 12.72
N GLY A 23 -31.51 -4.70 13.49
CA GLY A 23 -32.20 -3.42 13.61
C GLY A 23 -32.02 -2.81 15.02
N SER A 24 -31.45 -1.60 15.10
CA SER A 24 -31.71 -0.48 16.06
C SER A 24 -31.46 -0.58 17.60
N GLN A 25 -30.40 0.12 18.07
CA GLN A 25 -30.23 1.18 19.14
C GLN A 25 -31.39 1.60 20.11
N PRO A 26 -31.20 2.49 21.15
CA PRO A 26 -30.00 3.18 21.71
C PRO A 26 -29.92 3.45 23.27
N ALA A 27 -28.75 3.99 23.70
CA ALA A 27 -28.40 5.13 24.63
C ALA A 27 -28.93 5.35 26.07
N GLU A 28 -28.02 5.86 26.96
CA GLU A 28 -28.04 7.14 27.75
C GLU A 28 -26.88 7.14 28.80
N SER A 29 -25.93 8.11 28.85
CA SER A 29 -25.88 9.48 29.48
C SER A 29 -25.79 9.45 31.04
N VAL A 30 -25.05 10.28 31.84
CA VAL A 30 -24.74 11.74 31.86
C VAL A 30 -23.71 12.11 32.99
N ASP A 31 -23.05 13.30 32.82
CA ASP A 31 -22.60 14.37 33.78
C ASP A 31 -21.50 14.15 34.86
N SER A 32 -20.39 14.93 34.90
CA SER A 32 -20.12 16.35 35.35
C SER A 32 -19.95 16.48 36.89
N CYS A 33 -19.14 17.33 37.55
CA CYS A 33 -18.54 18.66 37.29
C CYS A 33 -17.55 19.04 38.46
N THR A 34 -16.43 19.74 38.18
CA THR A 34 -15.80 20.93 38.89
C THR A 34 -15.51 20.94 40.43
N VAL A 35 -14.56 21.66 41.08
CA VAL A 35 -13.50 22.67 40.81
C VAL A 35 -12.75 22.99 42.15
N ALA A 36 -11.42 23.24 42.10
CA ALA A 36 -10.53 24.17 42.87
C ALA A 36 -10.61 24.30 44.43
N GLU A 37 -9.65 24.82 45.22
CA GLU A 37 -8.46 25.67 45.03
C GLU A 37 -7.59 25.74 46.32
N SER A 38 -6.28 25.93 46.15
CA SER A 38 -5.19 26.56 46.96
C SER A 38 -5.23 26.79 48.49
N SER A 39 -4.04 26.66 49.15
CA SER A 39 -3.20 27.77 49.69
C SER A 39 -2.18 27.30 50.79
N VAL A 40 -0.85 27.26 50.56
CA VAL A 40 0.30 28.19 50.83
C VAL A 40 0.94 28.26 52.26
N GLU A 41 2.29 28.10 52.30
CA GLU A 41 3.35 28.67 53.20
C GLU A 41 3.46 28.19 54.68
N GLU A 42 4.63 28.08 55.35
CA GLU A 42 5.92 28.78 55.27
C GLU A 42 7.08 27.99 55.97
N ALA A 43 8.32 28.42 55.77
CA ALA A 43 9.60 27.72 55.95
C ALA A 43 10.32 27.87 57.31
N SER A 44 11.33 27.02 57.59
CA SER A 44 12.61 27.46 58.20
C SER A 44 13.75 26.43 58.02
N VAL A 45 14.98 26.95 57.82
CA VAL A 45 16.18 26.33 57.22
C VAL A 45 17.22 25.92 58.28
N SER A 46 18.02 24.86 58.03
CA SER A 46 19.42 24.77 58.49
C SER A 46 20.23 23.72 57.70
N GLU A 47 21.38 24.14 57.20
CA GLU A 47 22.24 23.53 56.17
C GLU A 47 23.16 22.39 56.63
N THR A 48 23.47 21.43 55.74
CA THR A 48 24.84 20.96 55.41
C THR A 48 24.88 20.06 54.15
N LYS A 49 25.70 20.43 53.15
CA LYS A 49 25.95 19.79 51.82
C LYS A 49 26.89 18.55 51.90
N PRO A 50 27.12 17.77 50.81
CA PRO A 50 26.32 17.49 49.60
C PRO A 50 26.24 15.96 49.26
N ALA A 51 25.21 15.52 48.57
CA ALA A 51 25.24 14.29 47.75
C ALA A 51 24.30 14.48 46.56
N GLU A 52 24.73 13.99 45.39
CA GLU A 52 24.11 14.18 44.07
C GLU A 52 22.64 13.77 44.05
N ASP A 53 21.74 14.74 43.81
CA ASP A 53 20.38 14.47 43.33
C ASP A 53 20.47 14.16 41.84
N ALA A 54 20.07 12.94 41.46
CA ALA A 54 19.78 12.59 40.08
C ALA A 54 18.42 13.19 39.71
N GLU A 55 18.44 14.24 38.89
CA GLU A 55 17.27 14.81 38.23
C GLU A 55 16.72 13.74 37.25
N GLN A 56 15.55 13.20 37.56
CA GLN A 56 14.90 12.12 36.80
C GLN A 56 14.39 12.69 35.47
N ALA A 57 15.04 12.34 34.36
CA ALA A 57 14.53 12.63 33.03
C ALA A 57 13.19 11.89 32.85
N ALA A 58 12.14 12.61 32.44
CA ALA A 58 10.89 11.98 32.04
C ALA A 58 11.14 11.07 30.85
N LEU A 59 10.70 9.81 30.93
CA LEU A 59 10.71 8.90 29.78
C LEU A 59 9.73 9.42 28.73
N GLU A 60 10.10 9.32 27.46
CA GLU A 60 9.20 9.61 26.34
C GLU A 60 8.16 8.48 26.22
N ASP A 61 7.06 8.75 25.52
CA ASP A 61 6.06 7.73 25.24
C ASP A 61 6.70 6.62 24.38
N GLY A 62 6.51 5.36 24.78
CA GLY A 62 7.20 4.22 24.17
C GLY A 62 7.20 2.96 25.02
N VAL A 63 7.86 1.91 24.51
CA VAL A 63 7.95 0.60 25.14
C VAL A 63 9.40 0.29 25.52
N TYR A 64 9.59 -0.21 26.74
CA TYR A 64 10.90 -0.40 27.35
C TYR A 64 11.01 -1.76 28.05
N ASP A 65 12.17 -2.41 27.96
CA ASP A 65 12.54 -3.49 28.87
C ASP A 65 12.92 -2.90 30.23
N ALA A 66 12.28 -3.38 31.30
CA ALA A 66 12.57 -2.93 32.65
C ALA A 66 12.71 -4.11 33.62
N SER A 67 13.63 -4.01 34.56
CA SER A 67 13.80 -5.01 35.62
C SER A 67 12.76 -4.80 36.72
N PHE A 68 12.01 -5.84 37.06
CA PHE A 68 11.02 -5.85 38.14
C PHE A 68 11.54 -6.70 39.31
N THR A 69 11.72 -6.06 40.46
CA THR A 69 12.27 -6.72 41.66
C THR A 69 11.26 -6.66 42.80
N THR A 70 11.21 -7.71 43.62
CA THR A 70 10.29 -7.83 44.75
C THR A 70 11.04 -8.30 46.01
N ASP A 71 10.45 -8.06 47.18
CA ASP A 71 10.97 -8.51 48.48
C ASP A 71 10.71 -9.99 48.80
N GLY A 72 9.99 -10.73 47.94
CA GLY A 72 9.50 -12.07 48.22
C GLY A 72 9.83 -13.08 47.12
N SER A 73 10.47 -14.20 47.47
CA SER A 73 10.83 -15.25 46.51
C SER A 73 9.64 -15.95 45.84
N MET A 74 8.42 -15.80 46.36
CA MET A 74 7.20 -16.42 45.81
C MET A 74 6.47 -15.53 44.79
N PHE A 75 6.90 -14.28 44.64
CA PHE A 75 6.33 -13.32 43.70
C PHE A 75 7.46 -12.76 42.84
N HIS A 76 7.70 -13.40 41.71
CA HIS A 76 8.75 -13.06 40.76
C HIS A 76 8.21 -13.26 39.34
N ILE A 77 8.91 -12.71 38.37
CA ILE A 77 8.60 -12.90 36.95
C ILE A 77 9.01 -14.33 36.54
N ASN A 78 8.32 -14.87 35.53
CA ASN A 78 8.65 -16.18 34.96
C ASN A 78 10.14 -16.23 34.53
N GLU A 79 10.81 -17.34 34.83
CA GLU A 79 12.24 -17.54 34.57
C GLU A 79 12.65 -17.39 33.10
N ALA A 80 11.72 -17.57 32.16
CA ALA A 80 11.94 -17.33 30.74
C ALA A 80 12.31 -15.86 30.42
N TYR A 81 11.92 -14.91 31.27
CA TYR A 81 12.11 -13.47 31.06
C TYR A 81 13.16 -12.84 31.98
N GLY A 82 13.88 -13.63 32.79
CA GLY A 82 15.07 -13.16 33.53
C GLY A 82 14.86 -11.93 34.43
N ASP A 83 13.75 -11.88 35.18
CA ASP A 83 13.32 -10.74 36.02
C ASP A 83 13.00 -9.44 35.25
N GLN A 84 12.77 -9.52 33.93
CA GLN A 84 12.37 -8.38 33.10
C GLN A 84 10.88 -8.40 32.79
N GLY A 85 10.25 -7.23 32.86
CA GLY A 85 8.89 -6.96 32.39
C GLY A 85 8.90 -5.85 31.35
N LEU A 86 7.77 -5.72 30.65
CA LEU A 86 7.59 -4.74 29.58
C LEU A 86 6.96 -3.47 30.14
N LEU A 87 7.70 -2.36 30.13
CA LEU A 87 7.22 -1.07 30.61
C LEU A 87 6.68 -0.24 29.43
N THR A 88 5.42 0.14 29.49
CA THR A 88 4.78 1.06 28.55
C THR A 88 4.65 2.44 29.19
N VAL A 89 5.06 3.47 28.47
CA VAL A 89 4.87 4.89 28.82
C VAL A 89 3.92 5.50 27.80
N ALA A 90 2.79 6.04 28.27
CA ALA A 90 1.83 6.71 27.39
C ALA A 90 1.20 7.90 28.14
N ASN A 91 1.23 9.09 27.53
CA ASN A 91 0.70 10.33 28.14
C ASN A 91 1.28 10.63 29.53
N GLY A 92 2.53 10.22 29.78
CA GLY A 92 3.21 10.37 31.08
C GLY A 92 2.76 9.39 32.18
N GLU A 93 1.89 8.42 31.89
CA GLU A 93 1.58 7.31 32.78
C GLU A 93 2.44 6.09 32.43
N MET A 94 2.93 5.39 33.46
CA MET A 94 3.80 4.23 33.31
C MET A 94 3.10 2.97 33.81
N THR A 95 3.08 1.92 33.00
CA THR A 95 2.51 0.61 33.35
C THR A 95 3.50 -0.47 32.96
N ILE A 96 3.82 -1.39 33.88
CA ILE A 96 4.68 -2.53 33.59
C ILE A 96 3.85 -3.81 33.50
N HIS A 97 3.97 -4.51 32.38
CA HIS A 97 3.45 -5.85 32.21
C HIS A 97 4.42 -6.87 32.79
N ILE A 98 3.94 -7.69 33.71
CA ILE A 98 4.73 -8.75 34.36
C ILE A 98 4.12 -10.13 34.14
N THR A 99 4.85 -11.04 33.51
CA THR A 99 4.43 -12.43 33.30
C THR A 99 4.86 -13.30 34.47
N LEU A 100 3.94 -14.01 35.11
CA LEU A 100 4.22 -14.83 36.30
C LEU A 100 4.53 -16.29 35.97
N PRO A 101 5.14 -17.06 36.89
CA PRO A 101 5.42 -18.48 36.70
C PRO A 101 4.18 -19.39 36.63
N SER A 102 3.01 -18.93 37.09
CA SER A 102 1.81 -19.78 37.16
C SER A 102 0.52 -18.97 37.39
N LYS A 103 -0.63 -19.61 37.19
CA LYS A 103 -1.98 -19.06 37.46
C LYS A 103 -2.37 -19.05 38.96
N ASN A 104 -1.41 -19.16 39.87
CA ASN A 104 -1.68 -19.27 41.32
C ASN A 104 -1.98 -17.94 42.01
N ILE A 105 -1.51 -16.83 41.43
CA ILE A 105 -1.82 -15.47 41.87
C ILE A 105 -3.01 -15.01 41.05
N VAL A 106 -4.15 -14.76 41.70
CA VAL A 106 -5.44 -14.56 41.03
C VAL A 106 -5.68 -13.09 40.73
N ASN A 107 -5.28 -12.19 41.63
CA ASN A 107 -5.36 -10.75 41.42
C ASN A 107 -4.21 -10.01 42.12
N LEU A 108 -3.95 -8.79 41.67
CA LEU A 108 -3.04 -7.83 42.32
C LEU A 108 -3.78 -6.54 42.68
N PHE A 109 -3.23 -5.77 43.62
CA PHE A 109 -3.74 -4.46 44.01
C PHE A 109 -2.60 -3.47 44.25
N PRO A 110 -2.55 -2.31 43.54
CA PRO A 110 -1.57 -1.26 43.77
C PRO A 110 -1.83 -0.58 45.14
N GLY A 111 -1.05 -0.95 46.15
CA GLY A 111 -1.25 -0.56 47.54
C GLY A 111 -1.15 -1.74 48.50
N THR A 112 -1.71 -1.59 49.70
CA THR A 112 -1.61 -2.63 50.75
C THR A 112 -2.77 -3.63 50.70
N ALA A 113 -2.56 -4.79 51.31
CA ALA A 113 -3.55 -5.84 51.52
C ALA A 113 -4.75 -5.34 52.34
N GLU A 114 -4.53 -4.38 53.24
CA GLU A 114 -5.61 -3.74 54.00
C GLU A 114 -6.48 -2.88 53.06
N ASP A 115 -5.86 -2.16 52.12
CA ASP A 115 -6.55 -1.32 51.15
C ASP A 115 -7.33 -2.13 50.12
N ALA A 116 -6.75 -3.25 49.66
CA ALA A 116 -7.39 -4.17 48.72
C ALA A 116 -8.72 -4.77 49.23
N GLN A 117 -8.92 -4.78 50.55
CA GLN A 117 -10.12 -5.33 51.22
C GLN A 117 -11.19 -4.26 51.51
N LYS A 118 -10.96 -2.98 51.18
CA LYS A 118 -11.92 -1.90 51.39
C LYS A 118 -12.97 -1.87 50.28
N GLU A 119 -14.18 -1.41 50.60
CA GLU A 119 -15.23 -1.20 49.60
C GLU A 119 -14.78 -0.18 48.55
N GLY A 120 -14.82 -0.57 47.27
CA GLY A 120 -14.40 0.26 46.13
C GLY A 120 -12.95 0.05 45.68
N ALA A 121 -12.20 -0.90 46.24
CA ALA A 121 -10.89 -1.28 45.74
C ALA A 121 -11.00 -1.85 44.31
N VAL A 122 -10.19 -1.31 43.40
CA VAL A 122 -10.08 -1.79 42.01
C VAL A 122 -8.91 -2.76 41.95
N LEU A 123 -9.21 -4.03 41.71
CA LEU A 123 -8.19 -5.07 41.54
C LEU A 123 -7.66 -5.05 40.11
N LEU A 124 -6.39 -5.40 39.96
CA LEU A 124 -5.81 -5.73 38.65
C LEU A 124 -6.28 -7.13 38.29
N GLU A 125 -6.96 -7.23 37.16
CA GLU A 125 -7.38 -8.50 36.59
C GLU A 125 -6.21 -9.14 35.84
N PRO A 126 -6.05 -10.48 35.90
CA PRO A 126 -4.96 -11.16 35.21
C PRO A 126 -5.18 -11.17 33.70
N THR A 127 -4.09 -11.02 32.95
CA THR A 127 -4.02 -11.46 31.54
C THR A 127 -3.65 -12.93 31.48
N THR A 128 -3.85 -13.58 30.32
CA THR A 128 -3.34 -14.93 30.08
C THR A 128 -2.20 -14.86 29.08
N ASP A 129 -1.00 -15.22 29.53
CA ASP A 129 0.22 -15.15 28.72
C ASP A 129 0.65 -16.57 28.34
N THR A 130 1.20 -16.74 27.14
CA THR A 130 1.79 -18.03 26.70
C THR A 130 3.31 -17.92 26.74
N VAL A 131 3.94 -18.65 27.65
CA VAL A 131 5.40 -18.67 27.80
C VAL A 131 5.98 -19.86 27.06
N LYS A 132 7.00 -19.61 26.24
CA LYS A 132 7.77 -20.65 25.54
C LYS A 132 9.13 -20.83 26.20
N TYR A 133 9.43 -22.04 26.65
CA TYR A 133 10.70 -22.34 27.31
C TYR A 133 11.76 -22.83 26.32
N ALA A 134 13.03 -22.79 26.75
CA ALA A 134 14.18 -23.15 25.92
C ALA A 134 14.18 -24.62 25.44
N ASP A 135 13.40 -25.50 26.09
CA ASP A 135 13.20 -26.89 25.68
C ASP A 135 12.10 -27.07 24.61
N GLY A 136 11.47 -25.98 24.17
CA GLY A 136 10.44 -25.95 23.15
C GLY A 136 9.02 -26.20 23.68
N THR A 137 8.83 -26.37 24.99
CA THR A 137 7.51 -26.46 25.61
C THR A 137 6.86 -25.09 25.77
N THR A 138 5.53 -25.08 25.88
CA THR A 138 4.73 -23.86 26.09
C THR A 138 3.78 -24.05 27.27
N GLU A 139 3.63 -23.02 28.11
CA GLU A 139 2.67 -23.01 29.21
C GLU A 139 1.86 -21.72 29.21
N GLU A 140 0.57 -21.82 29.56
CA GLU A 140 -0.24 -20.65 29.86
C GLU A 140 -0.10 -20.26 31.33
N VAL A 141 0.24 -19.01 31.56
CA VAL A 141 0.39 -18.41 32.89
C VAL A 141 -0.45 -17.15 33.00
N TYR A 142 -0.41 -16.49 34.15
CA TYR A 142 -1.04 -15.17 34.29
C TYR A 142 0.01 -14.07 34.21
N GLY A 143 -0.35 -13.00 33.51
CA GLY A 143 0.34 -11.72 33.51
C GLY A 143 -0.49 -10.65 34.23
N PHE A 144 0.15 -9.52 34.54
CA PHE A 144 -0.53 -8.37 35.13
C PHE A 144 0.07 -7.06 34.65
N ASP A 145 -0.80 -6.09 34.38
CA ASP A 145 -0.44 -4.70 34.12
C ASP A 145 -0.41 -3.92 35.43
N VAL A 146 0.79 -3.59 35.90
CA VAL A 146 1.01 -2.92 37.19
C VAL A 146 1.34 -1.45 36.95
N PRO A 147 0.54 -0.50 37.47
CA PRO A 147 0.88 0.92 37.41
C PRO A 147 2.17 1.22 38.18
N VAL A 148 3.09 1.96 37.56
CA VAL A 148 4.39 2.30 38.11
C VAL A 148 4.42 3.78 38.49
N PRO A 149 4.43 4.12 39.79
CA PRO A 149 4.38 5.53 40.21
C PRO A 149 5.69 6.29 39.93
N ALA A 150 6.84 5.61 39.99
CA ALA A 150 8.15 6.17 39.68
C ALA A 150 9.18 5.07 39.39
N ILE A 151 10.11 5.34 38.48
CA ILE A 151 11.26 4.45 38.22
C ILE A 151 12.28 4.57 39.36
N ASP A 152 12.94 3.45 39.68
CA ASP A 152 13.94 3.30 40.73
C ASP A 152 13.44 3.58 42.17
N GLN A 153 12.12 3.58 42.38
CA GLN A 153 11.49 3.73 43.70
C GLN A 153 10.66 2.50 44.08
N GLU A 154 10.66 2.17 45.37
CA GLU A 154 9.84 1.08 45.91
C GLU A 154 8.40 1.52 46.13
N PHE A 155 7.44 0.68 45.75
CA PHE A 155 6.01 0.89 46.01
C PHE A 155 5.33 -0.39 46.51
N ASP A 156 4.16 -0.22 47.12
CA ASP A 156 3.36 -1.30 47.67
C ASP A 156 2.54 -1.99 46.58
N LEU A 157 2.61 -3.31 46.52
CA LEU A 157 1.79 -4.14 45.65
C LEU A 157 1.31 -5.36 46.43
N ALA A 158 0.01 -5.46 46.66
CA ALA A 158 -0.60 -6.57 47.35
C ALA A 158 -1.07 -7.63 46.37
N LEU A 159 -0.94 -8.91 46.74
CA LEU A 159 -1.37 -10.04 45.92
C LEU A 159 -2.31 -10.96 46.68
N ILE A 160 -3.25 -11.57 45.95
CA ILE A 160 -4.13 -12.65 46.43
C ILE A 160 -3.96 -13.88 45.55
N GLY A 161 -3.67 -15.00 46.20
CA GLY A 161 -3.59 -16.30 45.52
C GLY A 161 -4.86 -17.14 45.70
N THR A 162 -4.84 -18.36 45.15
CA THR A 162 -5.93 -19.35 45.24
C THR A 162 -6.35 -19.75 46.67
N LYS A 163 -5.59 -19.34 47.68
CA LYS A 163 -5.90 -19.55 49.11
C LYS A 163 -6.65 -18.39 49.76
N GLU A 164 -7.09 -17.42 48.97
CA GLU A 164 -7.90 -16.25 49.38
C GLU A 164 -7.26 -15.43 50.52
N LYS A 165 -5.92 -15.43 50.59
CA LYS A 165 -5.16 -14.67 51.57
C LYS A 165 -4.34 -13.61 50.86
N TRP A 166 -4.44 -12.38 51.34
CA TRP A 166 -3.66 -11.24 50.88
C TRP A 166 -2.26 -11.21 51.50
N TYR A 167 -1.29 -10.79 50.69
CA TYR A 167 0.11 -10.61 51.08
C TYR A 167 0.62 -9.28 50.53
N ASP A 168 1.27 -8.50 51.40
CA ASP A 168 1.95 -7.25 51.03
C ASP A 168 3.36 -7.52 50.52
N HIS A 169 3.73 -6.85 49.44
CA HIS A 169 5.07 -6.86 48.87
C HIS A 169 5.54 -5.45 48.52
N LYS A 170 6.84 -5.20 48.74
CA LYS A 170 7.55 -4.05 48.15
C LYS A 170 8.14 -4.45 46.81
N VAL A 171 7.83 -3.66 45.79
CA VAL A 171 8.32 -3.88 44.43
C VAL A 171 9.01 -2.64 43.88
N LYS A 172 9.94 -2.83 42.94
CA LYS A 172 10.69 -1.77 42.29
C LYS A 172 10.94 -2.09 40.82
N VAL A 173 10.68 -1.10 39.97
CA VAL A 173 11.00 -1.10 38.53
C VAL A 173 12.28 -0.29 38.31
N SER A 174 13.26 -0.86 37.62
CA SER A 174 14.59 -0.25 37.42
C SER A 174 15.23 -0.68 36.11
N ASN A 175 16.38 -0.11 35.75
CA ASN A 175 17.19 -0.54 34.59
C ASN A 175 16.37 -0.54 33.27
N VAL A 176 15.65 0.56 33.03
CA VAL A 176 14.81 0.77 31.85
C VAL A 176 15.68 0.97 30.61
N LYS A 177 15.40 0.21 29.56
CA LYS A 177 16.06 0.31 28.24
C LYS A 177 15.01 0.20 27.14
N PRO A 178 15.17 0.84 25.97
CA PRO A 178 14.27 0.65 24.85
C PRO A 178 14.05 -0.84 24.57
N HIS A 179 12.80 -1.27 24.41
CA HIS A 179 12.47 -2.67 24.16
C HIS A 179 12.81 -3.02 22.70
N GLU A 180 13.56 -4.11 22.52
CA GLU A 180 13.92 -4.66 21.21
C GLU A 180 13.46 -6.14 21.15
N GLY A 181 12.15 -6.40 21.07
CA GLY A 181 11.58 -7.77 21.16
C GLY A 181 10.25 -8.01 20.42
N ASP A 182 9.80 -9.28 20.46
CA ASP A 182 8.76 -9.96 19.64
C ASP A 182 7.43 -9.21 19.42
N ASP A 183 7.06 -8.25 20.26
CA ASP A 183 5.83 -7.45 20.09
C ASP A 183 5.88 -6.54 18.84
N ASN A 184 7.07 -6.05 18.48
CA ASN A 184 7.25 -5.27 17.25
C ASN A 184 6.91 -6.09 16.01
N GLN A 185 7.34 -7.36 15.99
CA GLN A 185 7.02 -8.26 14.89
C GLN A 185 5.53 -8.60 14.90
N ALA A 186 4.90 -8.85 16.06
CA ALA A 186 3.48 -9.13 16.14
C ALA A 186 2.61 -7.97 15.63
N MET A 187 2.99 -6.72 15.91
CA MET A 187 2.31 -5.52 15.38
C MET A 187 2.50 -5.39 13.86
N ALA A 188 3.71 -5.63 13.36
CA ALA A 188 4.00 -5.62 11.93
C ALA A 188 3.24 -6.74 11.18
N ASP A 189 3.23 -7.95 11.74
CA ASP A 189 2.50 -9.11 11.21
C ASP A 189 0.99 -8.83 11.15
N HIS A 190 0.42 -8.19 12.19
CA HIS A 190 -0.98 -7.80 12.17
C HIS A 190 -1.31 -6.81 11.04
N VAL A 191 -0.45 -5.82 10.82
CA VAL A 191 -0.61 -4.87 9.71
C VAL A 191 -0.44 -5.56 8.36
N ALA A 192 0.50 -6.51 8.24
CA ALA A 192 0.68 -7.32 7.05
C ALA A 192 -0.60 -8.12 6.71
N GLU A 193 -1.21 -8.77 7.71
CA GLU A 193 -2.49 -9.48 7.55
C GLU A 193 -3.62 -8.57 7.06
N LEU A 194 -3.68 -7.33 7.58
CA LEU A 194 -4.68 -6.34 7.16
C LEU A 194 -4.46 -5.85 5.72
N ILE A 195 -3.20 -5.64 5.32
CA ILE A 195 -2.85 -5.27 3.94
C ILE A 195 -3.20 -6.42 2.99
N ASP A 196 -2.82 -7.66 3.32
CA ASP A 196 -3.15 -8.84 2.51
C ASP A 196 -4.67 -9.04 2.39
N ALA A 197 -5.43 -8.74 3.44
CA ALA A 197 -6.90 -8.83 3.42
C ALA A 197 -7.57 -7.82 2.48
N ILE A 198 -6.94 -6.66 2.22
CA ILE A 198 -7.46 -5.66 1.26
C ILE A 198 -6.85 -5.82 -0.14
N TYR A 199 -5.82 -6.66 -0.31
CA TYR A 199 -5.23 -7.00 -1.61
C TYR A 199 -6.07 -8.03 -2.35
N VAL A 200 -7.31 -7.66 -2.68
CA VAL A 200 -8.30 -8.53 -3.34
C VAL A 200 -8.90 -7.87 -4.58
N GLN A 201 -9.27 -8.69 -5.57
CA GLN A 201 -9.89 -8.21 -6.82
C GLN A 201 -11.40 -7.98 -6.72
N GLU A 202 -12.03 -8.39 -5.62
CA GLU A 202 -13.48 -8.26 -5.42
C GLU A 202 -13.79 -7.16 -4.40
N TRP A 203 -14.74 -6.28 -4.74
CA TRP A 203 -15.27 -5.28 -3.83
C TRP A 203 -16.42 -5.86 -3.00
N THR A 204 -16.49 -5.47 -1.72
CA THR A 204 -17.60 -5.80 -0.81
C THR A 204 -18.04 -4.58 0.00
N GLU A 205 -19.18 -4.67 0.68
CA GLU A 205 -19.67 -3.62 1.57
C GLU A 205 -18.70 -3.32 2.74
N ASP A 206 -17.83 -4.27 3.10
CA ASP A 206 -16.83 -4.11 4.16
C ASP A 206 -15.51 -3.49 3.66
N THR A 207 -15.29 -3.37 2.35
CA THR A 207 -14.01 -2.93 1.77
C THR A 207 -13.57 -1.57 2.30
N GLU A 208 -14.46 -0.57 2.38
CA GLU A 208 -14.09 0.76 2.89
C GLU A 208 -13.65 0.71 4.36
N LYS A 209 -14.32 -0.13 5.16
CA LYS A 209 -14.00 -0.32 6.58
C LYS A 209 -12.63 -0.99 6.72
N GLN A 210 -12.37 -2.05 5.96
CA GLN A 210 -11.10 -2.78 6.00
C GLN A 210 -9.92 -1.90 5.53
N CYS A 211 -10.09 -1.13 4.44
CA CYS A 211 -9.08 -0.17 3.97
C CYS A 211 -8.72 0.84 5.06
N LYS A 212 -9.73 1.36 5.76
CA LYS A 212 -9.54 2.29 6.88
C LYS A 212 -8.82 1.61 8.05
N GLU A 213 -9.24 0.42 8.46
CA GLU A 213 -8.62 -0.35 9.55
C GLU A 213 -7.13 -0.64 9.25
N ALA A 214 -6.82 -1.07 8.03
CA ALA A 214 -5.44 -1.33 7.60
C ALA A 214 -4.56 -0.07 7.70
N LYS A 215 -5.08 1.08 7.22
CA LYS A 215 -4.33 2.34 7.28
C LYS A 215 -4.15 2.88 8.70
N GLU A 216 -5.18 2.80 9.53
CA GLU A 216 -5.12 3.22 10.94
C GLU A 216 -4.11 2.36 11.72
N ALA A 217 -4.07 1.05 11.46
CA ALA A 217 -3.10 0.15 12.07
C ALA A 217 -1.66 0.45 11.60
N TRP A 218 -1.46 0.69 10.30
CA TRP A 218 -0.16 1.12 9.76
C TRP A 218 0.32 2.46 10.37
N ASP A 219 -0.56 3.45 10.49
CA ASP A 219 -0.21 4.77 11.03
C ASP A 219 0.14 4.73 12.53
N ALA A 220 -0.30 3.69 13.24
CA ALA A 220 0.05 3.45 14.64
C ALA A 220 1.44 2.81 14.82
N LEU A 221 2.05 2.28 13.74
CA LEU A 221 3.40 1.70 13.80
C LEU A 221 4.48 2.78 13.91
N THR A 222 5.56 2.47 14.65
CA THR A 222 6.81 3.23 14.57
C THR A 222 7.52 2.97 13.24
N ASP A 223 8.50 3.80 12.88
CA ASP A 223 9.25 3.61 11.64
C ASP A 223 10.04 2.29 11.64
N GLU A 224 10.59 1.87 12.79
CA GLU A 224 11.25 0.56 12.91
C GLU A 224 10.28 -0.61 12.73
N GLN A 225 9.02 -0.48 13.18
CA GLN A 225 8.00 -1.50 13.03
C GLN A 225 7.50 -1.59 11.58
N LYS A 226 7.37 -0.46 10.88
CA LYS A 226 6.99 -0.43 9.45
C LYS A 226 7.96 -1.21 8.58
N GLU A 227 9.26 -1.13 8.85
CA GLU A 227 10.29 -1.89 8.15
C GLU A 227 10.19 -3.42 8.34
N LEU A 228 9.46 -3.87 9.38
CA LEU A 228 9.24 -5.29 9.68
C LEU A 228 7.99 -5.86 9.01
N VAL A 229 7.15 -5.03 8.38
CA VAL A 229 5.92 -5.47 7.71
C VAL A 229 6.30 -6.32 6.49
N GLU A 230 6.03 -7.62 6.55
CA GLU A 230 6.24 -8.57 5.45
C GLU A 230 5.07 -9.56 5.42
N GLY A 231 4.35 -9.60 4.30
CA GLY A 231 3.21 -10.49 4.05
C GLY A 231 3.25 -11.13 2.66
N GLU A 232 2.12 -11.65 2.19
CA GLU A 232 2.02 -12.18 0.83
C GLU A 232 2.10 -11.06 -0.21
N SER A 233 1.41 -9.96 0.04
CA SER A 233 1.39 -8.73 -0.77
C SER A 233 1.69 -7.47 0.06
N ALA A 234 1.92 -7.64 1.36
CA ALA A 234 2.32 -6.58 2.27
C ALA A 234 3.85 -6.42 2.34
N ASP A 235 4.29 -5.18 2.24
CA ASP A 235 5.67 -4.76 2.44
C ASP A 235 5.68 -3.29 2.95
N PRO A 236 6.84 -2.76 3.38
CA PRO A 236 6.90 -1.41 3.91
C PRO A 236 6.53 -0.33 2.87
N ASP A 237 6.73 -0.60 1.58
CA ASP A 237 6.45 0.32 0.48
C ASP A 237 4.95 0.41 0.17
N TYR A 238 4.13 -0.58 0.55
CA TYR A 238 2.69 -0.56 0.30
C TYR A 238 2.04 0.76 0.76
N PHE A 239 2.30 1.19 1.99
CA PHE A 239 1.87 2.52 2.46
C PHE A 239 3.01 3.53 2.60
N GLY A 240 4.26 3.08 2.72
CA GLY A 240 5.42 3.94 2.99
C GLY A 240 6.00 4.64 1.75
N ARG A 241 5.71 4.15 0.54
CA ARG A 241 6.34 4.67 -0.67
C ARG A 241 5.81 6.05 -1.04
N ASP A 242 6.73 7.00 -1.27
CA ASP A 242 6.39 8.28 -1.91
C ASP A 242 6.02 8.05 -3.37
N THR A 243 4.75 8.29 -3.69
CA THR A 243 4.25 8.16 -5.05
C THR A 243 3.82 9.49 -5.68
N GLY A 244 4.11 10.60 -5.01
CA GLY A 244 3.70 11.94 -5.40
C GLY A 244 2.44 12.43 -4.66
N ASP A 245 1.89 13.53 -5.17
CA ASP A 245 0.89 14.32 -4.46
C ASP A 245 -0.55 13.90 -4.84
N ALA A 246 -1.21 13.15 -3.94
CA ALA A 246 -2.59 12.70 -4.13
C ALA A 246 -3.57 13.86 -4.36
N SER A 247 -3.32 15.05 -3.80
CA SER A 247 -4.24 16.19 -3.91
C SER A 247 -4.33 16.80 -5.31
N LYS A 248 -3.44 16.39 -6.23
CA LYS A 248 -3.47 16.79 -7.64
C LYS A 248 -4.37 15.90 -8.50
N ASP A 249 -4.82 14.78 -7.96
CA ASP A 249 -5.75 13.90 -8.65
C ASP A 249 -7.18 14.44 -8.59
N ASP A 250 -7.98 14.04 -9.57
CA ASP A 250 -9.41 14.28 -9.61
C ASP A 250 -10.06 12.95 -10.00
N PRO A 251 -10.76 12.28 -9.08
CA PRO A 251 -11.39 10.98 -9.35
C PRO A 251 -12.53 11.12 -10.36
N LEU A 252 -13.06 12.33 -10.58
CA LEU A 252 -14.21 12.58 -11.47
C LEU A 252 -15.48 11.78 -11.10
N ASN A 253 -15.59 11.11 -9.95
CA ASN A 253 -16.76 10.26 -9.59
C ASN A 253 -17.98 11.03 -9.04
N ALA A 254 -18.27 12.23 -9.59
CA ALA A 254 -19.41 13.05 -9.18
C ALA A 254 -20.74 12.63 -9.84
N ASP A 255 -21.88 12.86 -9.17
CA ASP A 255 -23.21 12.42 -9.64
C ASP A 255 -23.85 13.34 -10.69
N ASP A 256 -23.33 14.53 -10.94
CA ASP A 256 -23.88 15.47 -11.92
C ASP A 256 -23.49 15.09 -13.37
N ILE A 257 -23.97 13.95 -13.85
CA ILE A 257 -23.60 13.37 -15.16
C ILE A 257 -24.51 13.86 -16.30
N GLY A 258 -25.83 13.89 -16.09
CA GLY A 258 -26.78 14.17 -17.17
C GLY A 258 -26.95 13.00 -18.14
N GLU A 259 -27.52 13.25 -19.33
CA GLU A 259 -27.90 12.17 -20.26
C GLU A 259 -26.73 11.60 -21.09
N LYS A 260 -25.57 12.26 -21.10
CA LYS A 260 -24.43 11.96 -21.97
C LYS A 260 -23.13 11.86 -21.16
N GLU A 261 -22.53 10.68 -21.16
CA GLU A 261 -21.33 10.38 -20.39
C GLU A 261 -20.23 9.78 -21.26
N ILE A 262 -18.99 10.23 -21.02
CA ILE A 262 -17.78 9.54 -21.45
C ILE A 262 -17.13 8.94 -20.21
N LEU A 263 -17.16 7.62 -20.07
CA LEU A 263 -16.49 6.90 -19.00
C LEU A 263 -15.11 6.46 -19.49
N VAL A 264 -14.07 7.08 -18.93
CA VAL A 264 -12.67 6.73 -19.19
C VAL A 264 -12.29 5.60 -18.24
N VAL A 265 -11.92 4.45 -18.80
CA VAL A 265 -11.66 3.22 -18.03
C VAL A 265 -10.18 2.86 -18.13
N SER A 266 -9.50 2.85 -17.00
CA SER A 266 -8.07 2.51 -16.91
C SER A 266 -7.87 1.25 -16.08
N PHE A 267 -6.73 0.56 -16.25
CA PHE A 267 -6.30 -0.43 -15.25
C PHE A 267 -6.21 0.22 -13.86
N GLY A 268 -5.61 1.41 -13.82
CA GLY A 268 -5.41 2.21 -12.63
C GLY A 268 -3.93 2.29 -12.23
N THR A 269 -3.62 3.16 -11.29
CA THR A 269 -2.32 3.15 -10.61
C THR A 269 -2.43 3.76 -9.21
N SER A 270 -1.73 3.16 -8.24
CA SER A 270 -1.52 3.76 -6.93
C SER A 270 -0.42 4.83 -6.97
N PHE A 271 0.25 5.06 -8.10
CA PHE A 271 1.26 6.11 -8.19
C PHE A 271 0.62 7.48 -8.43
N ASN A 272 0.57 8.34 -7.41
CA ASN A 272 -0.18 9.61 -7.44
C ASN A 272 0.20 10.52 -8.60
N ASP A 273 1.50 10.77 -8.81
CA ASP A 273 1.95 11.63 -9.91
C ASP A 273 1.63 11.03 -11.28
N SER A 274 1.71 9.70 -11.45
CA SER A 274 1.31 9.03 -12.69
C SER A 274 -0.21 9.04 -12.87
N ARG A 275 -0.99 8.85 -11.80
CA ARG A 275 -2.46 8.96 -11.85
C ARG A 275 -2.89 10.36 -12.30
N ALA A 276 -2.34 11.41 -11.71
CA ALA A 276 -2.70 12.79 -12.02
C ALA A 276 -2.25 13.25 -13.42
N ASN A 277 -1.07 12.80 -13.89
CA ASN A 277 -0.46 13.28 -15.14
C ASN A 277 -0.74 12.37 -16.35
N ASP A 278 -0.80 11.04 -16.17
CA ASP A 278 -1.04 10.10 -17.25
C ASP A 278 -2.54 9.89 -17.47
N ILE A 279 -3.24 9.34 -16.48
CA ILE A 279 -4.69 9.07 -16.55
C ILE A 279 -5.46 10.40 -16.58
N GLY A 280 -5.21 11.26 -15.58
CA GLY A 280 -5.81 12.59 -15.51
C GLY A 280 -5.47 13.47 -16.71
N GLY A 281 -4.33 13.25 -17.37
CA GLY A 281 -3.98 13.93 -18.61
C GLY A 281 -4.92 13.57 -19.77
N ILE A 282 -5.18 12.27 -19.96
CA ILE A 282 -6.12 11.76 -20.97
C ILE A 282 -7.53 12.27 -20.69
N GLU A 283 -8.01 12.16 -19.45
CA GLU A 283 -9.35 12.60 -19.05
C GLU A 283 -9.56 14.09 -19.29
N LYS A 284 -8.59 14.93 -18.89
CA LYS A 284 -8.63 16.38 -19.12
C LYS A 284 -8.62 16.71 -20.61
N ALA A 285 -7.88 15.98 -21.43
CA ALA A 285 -7.87 16.16 -22.88
C ALA A 285 -9.23 15.83 -23.51
N ILE A 286 -9.86 14.73 -23.09
CA ILE A 286 -11.20 14.32 -23.52
C ILE A 286 -12.26 15.34 -23.07
N ALA A 287 -12.27 15.72 -21.79
CA ALA A 287 -13.21 16.70 -21.26
C ALA A 287 -13.11 18.06 -21.97
N LYS A 288 -11.88 18.47 -22.30
CA LYS A 288 -11.62 19.70 -23.06
C LYS A 288 -12.13 19.61 -24.50
N ALA A 289 -12.04 18.44 -25.14
CA ALA A 289 -12.52 18.23 -26.50
C ALA A 289 -14.05 18.12 -26.59
N TYR A 290 -14.70 17.61 -25.54
CA TYR A 290 -16.13 17.32 -25.49
C TYR A 290 -16.82 17.96 -24.28
N PRO A 291 -16.91 19.30 -24.20
CA PRO A 291 -17.44 20.02 -23.03
C PRO A 291 -18.93 19.81 -22.78
N ASP A 292 -19.67 19.25 -23.76
CA ASP A 292 -21.09 18.91 -23.63
C ASP A 292 -21.32 17.50 -23.05
N TRP A 293 -20.25 16.77 -22.74
CA TRP A 293 -20.29 15.43 -22.16
C TRP A 293 -19.69 15.44 -20.76
N SER A 294 -20.31 14.72 -19.85
CA SER A 294 -19.73 14.47 -18.54
C SER A 294 -18.65 13.40 -18.66
N VAL A 295 -17.42 13.75 -18.30
CA VAL A 295 -16.32 12.78 -18.23
C VAL A 295 -16.25 12.20 -16.84
N ARG A 296 -16.18 10.87 -16.75
CA ARG A 296 -16.10 10.08 -15.51
C ARG A 296 -14.96 9.09 -15.61
N ARG A 297 -14.48 8.60 -14.45
CA ARG A 297 -13.40 7.64 -14.33
C ARG A 297 -13.92 6.33 -13.76
N ALA A 298 -13.37 5.23 -14.24
CA ALA A 298 -13.41 3.95 -13.53
C ALA A 298 -12.08 3.22 -13.66
N PHE A 299 -11.70 2.45 -12.64
CA PHE A 299 -10.57 1.52 -12.71
C PHE A 299 -11.03 0.06 -12.82
N THR A 300 -10.26 -0.78 -13.50
CA THR A 300 -10.51 -2.24 -13.58
C THR A 300 -9.88 -3.00 -12.43
N ALA A 301 -8.72 -2.57 -11.92
CA ALA A 301 -8.01 -3.29 -10.87
C ALA A 301 -8.47 -2.90 -9.46
N GLN A 302 -9.26 -3.76 -8.81
CA GLN A 302 -9.78 -3.47 -7.47
C GLN A 302 -8.68 -3.39 -6.41
N ILE A 303 -7.59 -4.15 -6.57
CA ILE A 303 -6.41 -4.04 -5.69
C ILE A 303 -5.83 -2.62 -5.66
N ILE A 304 -5.84 -1.92 -6.80
CA ILE A 304 -5.36 -0.55 -6.92
C ILE A 304 -6.36 0.42 -6.29
N ILE A 305 -7.66 0.21 -6.52
CA ILE A 305 -8.72 1.02 -5.92
C ILE A 305 -8.66 0.93 -4.39
N ASN A 306 -8.50 -0.27 -3.84
CA ASN A 306 -8.39 -0.51 -2.40
C ASN A 306 -7.16 0.17 -1.81
N HIS A 307 -6.02 0.06 -2.48
CA HIS A 307 -4.79 0.72 -2.08
C HIS A 307 -4.96 2.24 -2.05
N VAL A 308 -5.46 2.85 -3.13
CA VAL A 308 -5.68 4.30 -3.23
C VAL A 308 -6.67 4.78 -2.16
N LEU A 309 -7.74 4.03 -1.94
CA LEU A 309 -8.71 4.33 -0.88
C LEU A 309 -8.06 4.28 0.50
N ALA A 310 -7.31 3.21 0.80
CA ALA A 310 -6.67 3.03 2.10
C ALA A 310 -5.60 4.09 2.37
N ARG A 311 -4.70 4.32 1.40
CA ARG A 311 -3.56 5.22 1.59
C ARG A 311 -3.93 6.69 1.47
N ASP A 312 -4.70 7.06 0.46
CA ASP A 312 -4.94 8.45 0.07
C ASP A 312 -6.35 8.94 0.50
N GLY A 313 -7.26 8.03 0.86
CA GLY A 313 -8.66 8.36 1.15
C GLY A 313 -9.48 8.71 -0.10
N GLU A 314 -8.92 8.51 -1.29
CA GLU A 314 -9.52 8.87 -2.57
C GLU A 314 -10.46 7.76 -3.05
N LYS A 315 -11.70 8.12 -3.42
CA LYS A 315 -12.72 7.14 -3.81
C LYS A 315 -12.81 7.07 -5.32
N ILE A 316 -12.36 5.96 -5.88
CA ILE A 316 -12.42 5.66 -7.30
C ILE A 316 -13.43 4.54 -7.52
N ASP A 317 -14.39 4.76 -8.42
CA ASP A 317 -15.33 3.71 -8.78
C ASP A 317 -14.60 2.59 -9.55
N ASN A 318 -14.94 1.33 -9.23
CA ASN A 318 -14.71 0.24 -10.17
C ASN A 318 -15.71 0.31 -11.34
N VAL A 319 -15.51 -0.51 -12.37
CA VAL A 319 -16.35 -0.48 -13.58
C VAL A 319 -17.84 -0.68 -13.25
N ASP A 320 -18.19 -1.65 -12.40
CA ASP A 320 -19.60 -1.89 -12.01
C ASP A 320 -20.21 -0.71 -11.26
N GLN A 321 -19.48 -0.13 -10.29
CA GLN A 321 -19.91 1.05 -9.55
C GLN A 321 -20.14 2.25 -10.48
N ALA A 322 -19.24 2.49 -11.43
CA ALA A 322 -19.38 3.58 -12.38
C ALA A 322 -20.56 3.37 -13.35
N LEU A 323 -20.75 2.15 -13.85
CA LEU A 323 -21.90 1.81 -14.70
C LEU A 323 -23.22 1.91 -13.94
N GLN A 324 -23.25 1.49 -12.68
CA GLN A 324 -24.44 1.66 -11.85
C GLN A 324 -24.71 3.13 -11.55
N ARG A 325 -23.66 3.93 -11.28
CA ARG A 325 -23.78 5.40 -11.12
C ARG A 325 -24.33 6.06 -12.38
N ALA A 326 -23.91 5.63 -13.57
CA ALA A 326 -24.46 6.10 -14.84
C ALA A 326 -25.96 5.83 -14.96
N VAL A 327 -26.40 4.61 -14.62
CA VAL A 327 -27.82 4.23 -14.60
C VAL A 327 -28.61 5.08 -13.60
N ASP A 328 -28.11 5.23 -12.38
CA ASP A 328 -28.78 5.96 -11.30
C ASP A 328 -28.94 7.46 -11.62
N ASN A 329 -28.01 8.03 -12.40
CA ASN A 329 -28.04 9.41 -12.86
C ASN A 329 -28.75 9.61 -14.20
N GLY A 330 -29.36 8.56 -14.76
CA GLY A 330 -30.22 8.65 -15.95
C GLY A 330 -29.45 8.87 -17.25
N VAL A 331 -28.23 8.36 -17.34
CA VAL A 331 -27.41 8.39 -18.56
C VAL A 331 -28.11 7.58 -19.65
N LYS A 332 -28.22 8.19 -20.84
CA LYS A 332 -28.83 7.56 -22.02
C LYS A 332 -27.80 7.16 -23.05
N THR A 333 -26.77 7.97 -23.22
CA THR A 333 -25.67 7.70 -24.14
C THR A 333 -24.38 7.65 -23.37
N LEU A 334 -23.81 6.45 -23.26
CA LEU A 334 -22.55 6.18 -22.60
C LEU A 334 -21.51 5.79 -23.64
N VAL A 335 -20.40 6.53 -23.67
CA VAL A 335 -19.21 6.18 -24.43
C VAL A 335 -18.13 5.73 -23.47
N ILE A 336 -17.60 4.54 -23.69
CA ILE A 336 -16.48 3.99 -22.93
C ILE A 336 -15.19 4.26 -23.71
N GLN A 337 -14.25 5.00 -23.13
CA GLN A 337 -12.89 5.11 -23.65
C GLN A 337 -11.95 4.28 -22.78
N PRO A 338 -11.62 3.04 -23.18
CA PRO A 338 -10.61 2.27 -22.48
C PRO A 338 -9.24 2.92 -22.72
N THR A 339 -8.46 3.11 -21.66
CA THR A 339 -7.05 3.52 -21.75
C THR A 339 -6.11 2.31 -21.78
N HIS A 340 -6.61 1.16 -22.24
CA HIS A 340 -5.79 -0.02 -22.44
C HIS A 340 -4.84 0.18 -23.64
N LEU A 341 -3.69 -0.50 -23.61
CA LEU A 341 -2.74 -0.44 -24.71
C LEU A 341 -3.29 -1.12 -25.98
N MET A 342 -4.05 -2.20 -25.84
CA MET A 342 -4.52 -3.06 -26.93
C MET A 342 -5.85 -3.76 -26.57
N HIS A 343 -6.45 -4.44 -27.54
CA HIS A 343 -7.54 -5.41 -27.31
C HIS A 343 -6.99 -6.69 -26.66
N GLY A 344 -6.62 -6.60 -25.38
CA GLY A 344 -6.10 -7.69 -24.56
C GLY A 344 -7.13 -8.26 -23.60
N ALA A 345 -6.69 -9.09 -22.66
CA ALA A 345 -7.55 -9.71 -21.64
C ALA A 345 -8.39 -8.67 -20.86
N GLU A 346 -7.77 -7.60 -20.38
CA GLU A 346 -8.46 -6.49 -19.67
C GLU A 346 -9.56 -5.82 -20.52
N TYR A 347 -9.37 -5.75 -21.84
CA TYR A 347 -10.39 -5.21 -22.74
C TYR A 347 -11.55 -6.19 -22.91
N ASP A 348 -11.26 -7.48 -23.00
CA ASP A 348 -12.28 -8.52 -23.11
C ASP A 348 -13.12 -8.60 -21.82
N GLU A 349 -12.49 -8.51 -20.64
CA GLU A 349 -13.17 -8.45 -19.34
C GLU A 349 -14.07 -7.22 -19.23
N LEU A 350 -13.57 -6.04 -19.61
CA LEU A 350 -14.39 -4.82 -19.70
C LEU A 350 -15.62 -5.03 -20.60
N CYS A 351 -15.42 -5.63 -21.79
CA CYS A 351 -16.53 -5.93 -22.71
C CYS A 351 -17.53 -6.92 -22.11
N GLU A 352 -17.08 -7.86 -21.27
CA GLU A 352 -17.95 -8.80 -20.57
C GLU A 352 -18.79 -8.11 -19.49
N THR A 353 -18.18 -7.24 -18.67
CA THR A 353 -18.89 -6.46 -17.64
C THR A 353 -19.98 -5.58 -18.27
N LEU A 354 -19.68 -4.93 -19.40
CA LEU A 354 -20.63 -4.04 -20.09
C LEU A 354 -21.90 -4.76 -20.58
N LYS A 355 -21.84 -6.06 -20.88
CA LYS A 355 -23.03 -6.85 -21.28
C LYS A 355 -24.13 -6.84 -20.21
N ASN A 356 -23.77 -6.67 -18.94
CA ASN A 356 -24.73 -6.63 -17.82
C ASN A 356 -25.51 -5.31 -17.72
N TYR A 357 -25.21 -4.33 -18.58
CA TYR A 357 -25.81 -2.99 -18.58
C TYR A 357 -26.40 -2.58 -19.94
N GLU A 358 -26.29 -3.41 -20.97
CA GLU A 358 -26.81 -3.13 -22.33
C GLU A 358 -28.33 -2.85 -22.36
N ASP A 359 -29.10 -3.42 -21.44
CA ASP A 359 -30.55 -3.21 -21.33
C ASP A 359 -30.94 -2.08 -20.37
N LYS A 360 -29.97 -1.52 -19.63
CA LYS A 360 -30.18 -0.46 -18.64
C LYS A 360 -29.87 0.94 -19.19
N ILE A 361 -29.01 1.04 -20.20
CA ILE A 361 -28.59 2.30 -20.84
C ILE A 361 -28.97 2.26 -22.32
N GLU A 362 -29.61 3.31 -22.83
CA GLU A 362 -30.18 3.31 -24.19
C GLU A 362 -29.12 3.08 -25.29
N THR A 363 -27.90 3.57 -25.09
CA THR A 363 -26.79 3.40 -26.02
C THR A 363 -25.48 3.33 -25.26
N VAL A 364 -24.76 2.22 -25.44
CA VAL A 364 -23.39 2.02 -24.94
C VAL A 364 -22.48 1.77 -26.13
N VAL A 365 -21.38 2.50 -26.25
CA VAL A 365 -20.40 2.33 -27.32
C VAL A 365 -18.98 2.36 -26.75
N ILE A 366 -18.13 1.45 -27.19
CA ILE A 366 -16.72 1.37 -26.76
C ILE A 366 -15.84 1.94 -27.87
N ALA A 367 -14.95 2.87 -27.52
CA ALA A 367 -13.94 3.42 -28.40
C ALA A 367 -12.73 2.47 -28.54
N GLN A 368 -11.84 2.75 -29.49
CA GLN A 368 -10.62 1.97 -29.69
C GLN A 368 -9.63 2.17 -28.52
N PRO A 369 -8.90 1.12 -28.08
CA PRO A 369 -7.70 1.24 -27.26
C PRO A 369 -6.52 1.86 -28.02
N LEU A 370 -5.45 2.18 -27.31
CA LEU A 370 -4.38 3.04 -27.81
C LEU A 370 -3.71 2.58 -29.12
N LEU A 371 -3.38 1.29 -29.26
CA LEU A 371 -2.74 0.75 -30.46
C LEU A 371 -3.75 0.26 -31.51
N GLY A 372 -5.04 0.53 -31.32
CA GLY A 372 -6.12 0.08 -32.17
C GLY A 372 -6.18 -1.45 -32.31
N GLU A 373 -6.63 -1.91 -33.48
CA GLU A 373 -6.80 -3.34 -33.75
C GLU A 373 -5.50 -4.15 -33.65
N VAL A 374 -5.60 -5.34 -33.05
CA VAL A 374 -4.51 -6.31 -33.01
C VAL A 374 -4.47 -7.07 -34.33
N GLY A 375 -3.36 -6.97 -35.05
CA GLY A 375 -3.18 -7.69 -36.31
C GLY A 375 -2.96 -9.19 -36.09
N LYS A 376 -3.31 -9.99 -37.10
CA LYS A 376 -3.15 -11.47 -37.08
C LYS A 376 -1.70 -11.97 -36.95
N ASP A 377 -0.72 -11.14 -37.29
CA ASP A 377 0.72 -11.44 -37.24
C ASP A 377 1.53 -10.14 -37.11
N ALA A 378 2.84 -10.26 -36.85
CA ALA A 378 3.72 -9.12 -36.59
C ALA A 378 3.77 -8.08 -37.72
N THR A 379 3.47 -8.47 -38.96
CA THR A 379 3.55 -7.57 -40.12
C THR A 379 2.29 -6.71 -40.31
N VAL A 380 1.20 -7.04 -39.61
CA VAL A 380 -0.06 -6.32 -39.70
C VAL A 380 -0.08 -5.18 -38.67
N ILE A 381 0.25 -4.00 -39.16
CA ILE A 381 0.34 -2.73 -38.42
C ILE A 381 -0.73 -1.73 -38.89
N ASN A 382 -1.05 -0.72 -38.08
CA ASN A 382 -2.07 0.29 -38.34
C ASN A 382 -1.54 1.72 -38.03
N GLU A 383 -2.34 2.74 -38.33
CA GLU A 383 -1.96 4.15 -38.14
C GLU A 383 -1.83 4.53 -36.65
N ASP A 384 -2.57 3.88 -35.75
CA ASP A 384 -2.48 4.10 -34.31
C ASP A 384 -1.08 3.71 -33.79
N LYS A 385 -0.60 2.51 -34.18
CA LYS A 385 0.76 2.03 -33.85
C LYS A 385 1.83 2.96 -34.40
N GLU A 386 1.66 3.47 -35.62
CA GLU A 386 2.58 4.45 -36.20
C GLU A 386 2.62 5.76 -35.41
N THR A 387 1.44 6.24 -34.98
CA THR A 387 1.30 7.47 -34.18
C THR A 387 1.97 7.31 -32.83
N VAL A 388 1.70 6.22 -32.12
CA VAL A 388 2.28 5.93 -30.80
C VAL A 388 3.79 5.71 -30.91
N ALA A 389 4.26 4.98 -31.92
CA ALA A 389 5.69 4.76 -32.16
C ALA A 389 6.44 6.08 -32.33
N LYS A 390 5.93 7.02 -33.12
CA LYS A 390 6.52 8.36 -33.27
C LYS A 390 6.48 9.14 -31.96
N ALA A 391 5.33 9.17 -31.30
CA ALA A 391 5.12 9.95 -30.09
C ALA A 391 6.06 9.53 -28.93
N ILE A 392 6.16 8.22 -28.66
CA ILE A 392 7.06 7.71 -27.62
C ILE A 392 8.53 7.95 -27.98
N THR A 393 8.92 7.75 -29.25
CA THR A 393 10.28 7.98 -29.70
C THR A 393 10.67 9.45 -29.60
N ASP A 394 9.82 10.37 -30.06
CA ASP A 394 10.08 11.80 -29.99
C ASP A 394 10.19 12.29 -28.54
N ALA A 395 9.31 11.81 -27.65
CA ALA A 395 9.37 12.10 -26.23
C ALA A 395 10.66 11.55 -25.59
N ALA A 396 11.02 10.31 -25.87
CA ALA A 396 12.22 9.68 -25.30
C ALA A 396 13.52 10.37 -25.74
N VAL A 397 13.62 10.71 -27.04
CA VAL A 397 14.75 11.44 -27.62
C VAL A 397 14.90 12.82 -26.99
N LYS A 398 13.79 13.55 -26.84
CA LYS A 398 13.76 14.87 -26.21
C LYS A 398 14.19 14.80 -24.75
N ASP A 399 13.65 13.86 -23.98
CA ASP A 399 13.96 13.70 -22.55
C ASP A 399 15.41 13.25 -22.32
N ALA A 400 15.99 12.49 -23.27
CA ALA A 400 17.41 12.12 -23.28
C ALA A 400 18.34 13.26 -23.76
N GLY A 401 17.79 14.43 -24.13
CA GLY A 401 18.57 15.60 -24.51
C GLY A 401 19.13 15.58 -25.93
N PHE A 402 18.63 14.71 -26.80
CA PHE A 402 19.02 14.65 -28.22
C PHE A 402 18.09 15.49 -29.09
N ALA A 403 18.62 16.01 -30.20
CA ALA A 403 17.81 16.77 -31.17
C ALA A 403 17.03 15.87 -32.13
N SER A 404 17.49 14.63 -32.34
CA SER A 404 16.82 13.62 -33.15
C SER A 404 17.24 12.21 -32.75
N LEU A 405 16.45 11.22 -33.15
CA LEU A 405 16.79 9.80 -32.97
C LEU A 405 18.14 9.44 -33.62
N LYS A 406 18.43 10.05 -34.77
CA LYS A 406 19.71 9.87 -35.47
C LYS A 406 20.89 10.38 -34.64
N ASP A 407 20.75 11.54 -33.99
CA ASP A 407 21.82 12.08 -33.15
C ASP A 407 22.09 11.17 -31.94
N ALA A 408 21.03 10.57 -31.38
CA ALA A 408 21.16 9.56 -30.32
C ALA A 408 21.89 8.31 -30.82
N ALA A 409 21.54 7.80 -32.02
CA ALA A 409 22.21 6.67 -32.64
C ALA A 409 23.69 6.96 -32.92
N ASP A 410 24.01 8.14 -33.48
CA ASP A 410 25.39 8.58 -33.76
C ASP A 410 26.20 8.73 -32.45
N ALA A 411 25.53 9.01 -31.33
CA ALA A 411 26.11 9.01 -29.98
C ALA A 411 26.19 7.62 -29.32
N GLY A 412 25.80 6.56 -30.02
CA GLY A 412 25.83 5.18 -29.55
C GLY A 412 24.70 4.80 -28.59
N THR A 413 23.59 5.55 -28.61
CA THR A 413 22.45 5.38 -27.69
C THR A 413 21.29 4.64 -28.36
N ALA A 414 20.83 3.58 -27.71
CA ALA A 414 19.62 2.86 -28.02
C ALA A 414 18.49 3.22 -27.04
N PHE A 415 17.26 3.20 -27.54
CA PHE A 415 16.05 3.29 -26.72
C PHE A 415 15.39 1.93 -26.65
N VAL A 416 15.02 1.52 -25.45
CA VAL A 416 14.31 0.27 -25.19
C VAL A 416 12.98 0.61 -24.55
N PHE A 417 11.89 0.30 -25.24
CA PHE A 417 10.54 0.54 -24.77
C PHE A 417 9.94 -0.72 -24.19
N MET A 418 9.66 -0.68 -22.88
CA MET A 418 9.25 -1.85 -22.10
C MET A 418 7.74 -1.85 -21.89
N GLY A 419 7.04 -2.77 -22.54
CA GLY A 419 5.64 -3.06 -22.27
C GLY A 419 5.45 -4.03 -21.12
N HIS A 420 4.22 -4.31 -20.74
CA HIS A 420 3.90 -5.31 -19.72
C HIS A 420 4.20 -6.74 -20.24
N GLY A 421 3.79 -7.03 -21.47
CA GLY A 421 3.61 -8.41 -21.93
C GLY A 421 2.21 -8.92 -21.63
N THR A 422 1.84 -10.08 -22.17
CA THR A 422 0.61 -10.79 -21.82
C THR A 422 0.65 -12.20 -22.40
N SER A 423 0.03 -13.17 -21.72
CA SER A 423 -0.24 -14.49 -22.30
C SER A 423 -1.36 -14.49 -23.35
N HIS A 424 -2.14 -13.39 -23.43
CA HIS A 424 -3.24 -13.24 -24.38
C HIS A 424 -2.72 -13.24 -25.84
N THR A 425 -3.58 -13.61 -26.79
CA THR A 425 -3.22 -13.60 -28.23
C THR A 425 -2.77 -12.22 -28.73
N ALA A 426 -3.17 -11.16 -28.03
CA ALA A 426 -2.77 -9.79 -28.30
C ALA A 426 -1.28 -9.47 -28.06
N LYS A 427 -0.51 -10.39 -27.45
CA LYS A 427 0.94 -10.23 -27.27
C LYS A 427 1.71 -9.91 -28.54
N ILE A 428 1.19 -10.36 -29.69
CA ILE A 428 1.75 -10.03 -31.00
C ILE A 428 1.85 -8.52 -31.26
N THR A 429 1.10 -7.68 -30.54
CA THR A 429 1.18 -6.23 -30.67
C THR A 429 2.57 -5.70 -30.35
N TYR A 430 3.33 -6.33 -29.45
CA TYR A 430 4.69 -5.89 -29.13
C TYR A 430 5.64 -6.15 -30.31
N SER A 431 5.50 -7.29 -31.00
CA SER A 431 6.20 -7.56 -32.26
C SER A 431 5.75 -6.63 -33.40
N GLN A 432 4.46 -6.25 -33.42
CA GLN A 432 3.93 -5.24 -34.36
C GLN A 432 4.50 -3.85 -34.09
N MET A 433 4.70 -3.48 -32.82
CA MET A 433 5.38 -2.24 -32.46
C MET A 433 6.83 -2.26 -32.91
N GLN A 434 7.58 -3.36 -32.72
CA GLN A 434 8.93 -3.47 -33.28
C GLN A 434 8.91 -3.35 -34.81
N THR A 435 8.00 -4.04 -35.48
CA THR A 435 7.83 -3.96 -36.94
C THR A 435 7.52 -2.53 -37.40
N GLN A 436 6.73 -1.78 -36.62
CA GLN A 436 6.44 -0.37 -36.88
C GLN A 436 7.69 0.51 -36.72
N MET A 437 8.51 0.27 -35.69
CA MET A 437 9.80 0.97 -35.50
C MET A 437 10.73 0.71 -36.69
N ASP A 438 10.85 -0.56 -37.11
CA ASP A 438 11.69 -0.96 -38.24
C ASP A 438 11.23 -0.28 -39.55
N LYS A 439 9.92 -0.21 -39.77
CA LYS A 439 9.33 0.46 -40.96
C LYS A 439 9.55 1.98 -40.94
N LEU A 440 9.60 2.59 -39.77
CA LEU A 440 9.96 4.01 -39.59
C LEU A 440 11.47 4.25 -39.76
N GLY A 441 12.29 3.20 -39.83
CA GLY A 441 13.75 3.28 -39.93
C GLY A 441 14.43 3.58 -38.61
N TYR A 442 13.81 3.22 -37.49
CA TYR A 442 14.31 3.49 -36.14
C TYR A 442 15.26 2.37 -35.69
N GLU A 443 16.45 2.33 -36.27
CA GLU A 443 17.46 1.27 -36.09
C GLU A 443 17.96 1.12 -34.64
N ASN A 444 17.84 2.17 -33.81
CA ASN A 444 18.24 2.19 -32.41
C ASN A 444 17.06 2.14 -31.43
N VAL A 445 15.91 1.58 -31.84
CA VAL A 445 14.74 1.41 -30.98
C VAL A 445 14.37 -0.08 -30.88
N PHE A 446 14.18 -0.55 -29.66
CA PHE A 446 13.88 -1.95 -29.36
C PHE A 446 12.66 -2.06 -28.46
N ILE A 447 11.83 -3.08 -28.67
CA ILE A 447 10.67 -3.38 -27.84
C ILE A 447 10.94 -4.58 -26.94
N GLY A 448 10.66 -4.41 -25.65
CA GLY A 448 10.77 -5.41 -24.61
C GLY A 448 9.48 -5.58 -23.82
N THR A 449 9.32 -6.67 -23.08
CA THR A 449 8.19 -6.86 -22.15
C THR A 449 8.61 -7.46 -20.83
N VAL A 450 7.96 -7.06 -19.74
CA VAL A 450 8.20 -7.61 -18.39
C VAL A 450 7.99 -9.12 -18.37
N GLU A 451 6.85 -9.60 -18.90
CA GLU A 451 6.55 -11.04 -18.94
C GLU A 451 7.41 -11.83 -19.94
N GLY A 452 8.19 -11.16 -20.79
CA GLY A 452 8.95 -11.82 -21.86
C GLY A 452 8.05 -12.48 -22.91
N GLU A 453 6.82 -12.02 -23.05
CA GLU A 453 5.84 -12.53 -24.01
C GLU A 453 5.42 -11.44 -24.99
N PRO A 454 5.72 -11.58 -26.30
CA PRO A 454 6.31 -12.74 -26.99
C PRO A 454 7.79 -13.02 -26.64
N GLU A 455 8.25 -14.26 -26.80
CA GLU A 455 9.59 -14.73 -26.38
C GLU A 455 10.74 -13.84 -26.88
N GLU A 456 10.63 -13.24 -28.07
CA GLU A 456 11.67 -12.36 -28.60
C GLU A 456 11.80 -11.00 -27.88
N THR A 457 10.89 -10.71 -26.97
CA THR A 457 10.83 -9.47 -26.18
C THR A 457 11.35 -9.64 -24.75
N GLU A 458 11.76 -10.85 -24.36
CA GLU A 458 12.40 -11.08 -23.05
C GLU A 458 13.71 -10.28 -22.92
N LEU A 459 14.04 -9.89 -21.70
CA LEU A 459 15.19 -9.05 -21.36
C LEU A 459 16.50 -9.51 -22.01
N SER A 460 16.85 -10.80 -21.90
CA SER A 460 18.10 -11.34 -22.46
C SER A 460 18.19 -11.19 -23.99
N LYS A 461 17.07 -11.36 -24.70
CA LYS A 461 17.00 -11.21 -26.16
C LYS A 461 17.11 -9.76 -26.57
N VAL A 462 16.52 -8.84 -25.81
CA VAL A 462 16.61 -7.41 -26.08
C VAL A 462 18.05 -6.92 -25.84
N ILE A 463 18.70 -7.36 -24.76
CA ILE A 463 20.13 -7.09 -24.51
C ILE A 463 20.98 -7.56 -25.69
N ASP A 464 20.80 -8.81 -26.15
CA ASP A 464 21.54 -9.36 -27.28
C ASP A 464 21.30 -8.55 -28.57
N LYS A 465 20.05 -8.19 -28.88
CA LYS A 465 19.71 -7.35 -30.04
C LYS A 465 20.40 -5.98 -30.00
N VAL A 466 20.39 -5.31 -28.85
CA VAL A 466 21.03 -3.99 -28.69
C VAL A 466 22.55 -4.11 -28.87
N LYS A 467 23.16 -5.17 -28.33
CA LYS A 467 24.59 -5.47 -28.49
C LYS A 467 24.98 -5.78 -29.93
N GLU A 468 24.20 -6.61 -30.60
CA GLU A 468 24.41 -6.97 -32.01
C GLU A 468 24.29 -5.74 -32.93
N ALA A 469 23.40 -4.81 -32.61
CA ALA A 469 23.27 -3.52 -33.29
C ALA A 469 24.42 -2.53 -32.97
N GLY A 470 25.26 -2.84 -31.98
CA GLY A 470 26.49 -2.10 -31.68
C GLY A 470 26.31 -0.89 -30.76
N TYR A 471 25.15 -0.72 -30.12
CA TYR A 471 24.91 0.38 -29.18
C TYR A 471 25.55 0.11 -27.82
N LYS A 472 25.99 1.18 -27.17
CA LYS A 472 26.73 1.13 -25.90
C LYS A 472 26.05 1.88 -24.77
N LYS A 473 25.05 2.71 -25.07
CA LYS A 473 24.24 3.40 -24.07
C LYS A 473 22.79 3.02 -24.28
N VAL A 474 22.06 2.83 -23.20
CA VAL A 474 20.67 2.39 -23.24
C VAL A 474 19.81 3.35 -22.43
N VAL A 475 18.69 3.75 -23.02
CA VAL A 475 17.63 4.49 -22.33
C VAL A 475 16.40 3.58 -22.27
N LEU A 476 16.01 3.18 -21.06
CA LEU A 476 14.80 2.42 -20.78
C LEU A 476 13.61 3.38 -20.58
N ARG A 477 12.49 3.10 -21.24
CA ARG A 477 11.24 3.88 -21.05
C ARG A 477 10.01 2.96 -21.12
N PRO A 478 8.96 3.21 -20.33
CA PRO A 478 7.73 2.42 -20.39
C PRO A 478 7.00 2.57 -21.73
N LEU A 479 6.56 1.44 -22.29
CA LEU A 479 5.50 1.34 -23.30
C LEU A 479 4.18 0.95 -22.59
N MET A 480 3.82 1.74 -21.59
CA MET A 480 2.64 1.56 -20.75
C MET A 480 1.94 2.91 -20.59
N VAL A 481 0.61 2.89 -20.47
CA VAL A 481 -0.15 4.15 -20.39
C VAL A 481 0.21 4.95 -19.15
N VAL A 482 0.43 4.27 -18.04
CA VAL A 482 0.95 4.85 -16.80
C VAL A 482 2.37 4.35 -16.54
N ALA A 483 3.21 5.21 -15.96
CA ALA A 483 4.46 4.76 -15.32
C ALA A 483 4.18 4.40 -13.86
N GLY A 484 3.58 3.23 -13.65
CA GLY A 484 3.24 2.68 -12.34
C GLY A 484 4.30 1.73 -11.80
N ASP A 485 3.86 0.68 -11.10
CA ASP A 485 4.73 -0.25 -10.39
C ASP A 485 5.82 -0.89 -11.30
N HIS A 486 5.41 -1.52 -12.41
CA HIS A 486 6.33 -2.12 -13.37
C HIS A 486 7.38 -1.14 -13.93
N ALA A 487 7.03 0.14 -14.09
CA ALA A 487 8.01 1.14 -14.55
C ALA A 487 9.04 1.48 -13.46
N ASN A 488 8.63 1.50 -12.19
CA ASN A 488 9.49 1.88 -11.08
C ASN A 488 10.30 0.71 -10.52
N ASN A 489 9.76 -0.51 -10.56
CA ASN A 489 10.41 -1.70 -9.99
C ASN A 489 11.02 -2.56 -11.10
N ASP A 490 10.21 -3.16 -11.97
CA ASP A 490 10.73 -4.09 -12.97
C ASP A 490 11.61 -3.41 -14.01
N MET A 491 11.35 -2.15 -14.37
CA MET A 491 12.20 -1.45 -15.33
C MET A 491 13.44 -0.83 -14.68
N ALA A 492 13.23 -0.13 -13.56
CA ALA A 492 14.17 0.85 -13.03
C ALA A 492 14.58 0.62 -11.57
N GLY A 493 14.06 -0.44 -10.94
CA GLY A 493 14.39 -0.82 -9.58
C GLY A 493 15.83 -1.27 -9.47
N ASP A 494 16.32 -1.34 -8.23
CA ASP A 494 17.68 -1.77 -7.93
C ASP A 494 17.80 -3.29 -7.67
N GLU A 495 16.68 -4.01 -7.72
CA GLU A 495 16.62 -5.47 -7.59
C GLU A 495 17.29 -6.19 -8.77
N GLU A 496 17.84 -7.38 -8.54
CA GLU A 496 18.64 -8.13 -9.53
C GLU A 496 17.86 -8.48 -10.82
N ASP A 497 16.54 -8.63 -10.71
CA ASP A 497 15.64 -8.98 -11.81
C ASP A 497 15.05 -7.77 -12.55
N SER A 498 15.37 -6.54 -12.13
CA SER A 498 14.98 -5.35 -12.89
C SER A 498 15.71 -5.29 -14.24
N TRP A 499 15.09 -4.66 -15.23
CA TRP A 499 15.69 -4.44 -16.55
C TRP A 499 16.96 -3.61 -16.44
N LYS A 500 16.95 -2.54 -15.66
CA LYS A 500 18.15 -1.73 -15.37
C LYS A 500 19.29 -2.62 -14.86
N SER A 501 19.06 -3.39 -13.80
CA SER A 501 20.06 -4.31 -13.23
C SER A 501 20.53 -5.35 -14.24
N GLY A 502 19.63 -5.91 -15.04
CA GLY A 502 19.99 -6.90 -16.06
C GLY A 502 20.87 -6.33 -17.18
N PHE A 503 20.58 -5.11 -17.66
CA PHE A 503 21.44 -4.42 -18.62
C PHE A 503 22.81 -4.07 -18.01
N GLU A 504 22.85 -3.60 -16.76
CA GLU A 504 24.11 -3.29 -16.06
C GLU A 504 24.96 -4.55 -15.81
N ALA A 505 24.33 -5.65 -15.42
CA ALA A 505 24.99 -6.92 -15.09
C ALA A 505 25.64 -7.60 -16.32
N ASP A 506 25.13 -7.38 -17.54
CA ASP A 506 25.76 -7.90 -18.76
C ASP A 506 27.16 -7.29 -18.99
N GLY A 507 27.38 -6.05 -18.52
CA GLY A 507 28.67 -5.36 -18.59
C GLY A 507 29.09 -4.89 -19.98
N SER A 508 28.23 -5.03 -21.01
CA SER A 508 28.52 -4.55 -22.37
C SER A 508 28.20 -3.08 -22.61
N PHE A 509 27.48 -2.42 -21.70
CA PHE A 509 26.96 -1.06 -21.82
C PHE A 509 27.73 -0.07 -20.94
N GLU A 510 27.97 1.12 -21.47
CA GLU A 510 28.63 2.24 -20.81
C GLU A 510 27.67 2.99 -19.86
N SER A 511 26.39 3.06 -20.20
CA SER A 511 25.35 3.65 -19.34
C SER A 511 23.99 3.01 -19.60
N VAL A 512 23.18 2.94 -18.54
CA VAL A 512 21.78 2.52 -18.56
C VAL A 512 20.99 3.58 -17.81
N ASP A 513 20.20 4.36 -18.54
CA ASP A 513 19.39 5.44 -18.00
C ASP A 513 17.91 5.05 -18.05
N CYS A 514 17.11 5.46 -17.06
CA CYS A 514 15.68 5.16 -16.99
C CYS A 514 14.84 6.44 -17.08
N GLN A 515 13.79 6.41 -17.90
CA GLN A 515 12.81 7.49 -18.03
C GLN A 515 11.45 7.02 -17.48
N ILE A 516 11.12 7.40 -16.25
CA ILE A 516 9.85 7.03 -15.60
C ILE A 516 8.72 7.96 -16.07
N SER A 517 8.15 7.65 -17.22
CA SER A 517 7.16 8.51 -17.88
C SER A 517 6.21 7.67 -18.74
N GLY A 518 4.92 7.71 -18.39
CA GLY A 518 3.86 6.95 -19.08
C GLY A 518 3.51 7.54 -20.43
N LEU A 519 2.82 6.76 -21.27
CA LEU A 519 2.30 7.24 -22.56
C LEU A 519 1.18 8.27 -22.37
N GLY A 520 0.39 8.17 -21.30
CA GLY A 520 -0.79 9.00 -21.06
C GLY A 520 -0.50 10.49 -20.89
N ARG A 521 0.72 10.87 -20.49
CA ARG A 521 1.15 12.28 -20.41
C ARG A 521 1.70 12.86 -21.71
N ILE A 522 1.79 12.08 -22.79
CA ILE A 522 2.26 12.57 -24.09
C ILE A 522 1.09 13.19 -24.85
N ASP A 523 1.19 14.46 -25.22
CA ASP A 523 0.11 15.22 -25.88
C ASP A 523 -0.42 14.51 -27.14
N GLU A 524 0.46 13.94 -27.97
CA GLU A 524 0.09 13.18 -29.17
C GLU A 524 -0.70 11.89 -28.85
N VAL A 525 -0.40 11.24 -27.73
CA VAL A 525 -1.13 10.06 -27.25
C VAL A 525 -2.51 10.46 -26.71
N GLN A 526 -2.58 11.53 -25.91
CA GLN A 526 -3.86 12.07 -25.43
C GLN A 526 -4.76 12.46 -26.60
N LYS A 527 -4.20 13.08 -27.63
CA LYS A 527 -4.92 13.43 -28.86
C LYS A 527 -5.47 12.19 -29.56
N LEU A 528 -4.72 11.09 -29.61
CA LEU A 528 -5.19 9.84 -30.20
C LEU A 528 -6.41 9.28 -29.45
N TYR A 529 -6.39 9.29 -28.11
CA TYR A 529 -7.57 8.91 -27.32
C TYR A 529 -8.77 9.83 -27.57
N VAL A 530 -8.55 11.14 -27.68
CA VAL A 530 -9.61 12.09 -28.07
C VAL A 530 -10.20 11.71 -29.43
N GLU A 531 -9.37 11.39 -30.42
CA GLU A 531 -9.82 10.98 -31.76
C GLU A 531 -10.59 9.65 -31.74
N HIS A 532 -10.12 8.65 -30.99
CA HIS A 532 -10.82 7.38 -30.79
C HIS A 532 -12.19 7.59 -30.14
N THR A 533 -12.27 8.38 -29.07
CA THR A 533 -13.53 8.77 -28.44
C THR A 533 -14.44 9.48 -29.43
N GLY A 534 -13.93 10.50 -30.13
CA GLY A 534 -14.68 11.26 -31.13
C GLY A 534 -15.24 10.45 -32.28
N SER A 535 -14.56 9.38 -32.67
CA SER A 535 -15.02 8.50 -33.75
C SER A 535 -16.31 7.75 -33.43
N VAL A 536 -16.64 7.61 -32.15
CA VAL A 536 -17.85 6.90 -31.68
C VAL A 536 -18.92 7.81 -31.08
N LEU A 537 -18.63 9.07 -30.79
CA LEU A 537 -19.62 10.08 -30.40
C LEU A 537 -20.51 10.39 -31.62
N LYS A 538 -21.76 9.90 -31.60
CA LYS A 538 -22.75 10.11 -32.67
C LYS A 538 -23.67 11.30 -32.41
#